data_AF-A0A5S3V3T1-F1
#
_entry.id   AF-A0A5S3V3T1-F1
#
_cell.length_a   1.000
_cell.length_b   1.000
_cell.length_c   1.000
_cell.angle_alpha   90.00
_cell.angle_beta   90.00
_cell.angle_gamma   90.00
#
_symmetry.space_group_name_H-M   'P 1'
#
loop_
_entity.id
_entity.type
_entity.pdbx_description
1 polymer ?
#
loop_
_entity_poly.entity_id
_entity_poly.type
_entity_poly.pdbx_seq_one_letter_code
_entity_poly.pdbx_strand_id
1 'polypeptide(L)'
;MRHLICAALFLAPFFSGAGELVRNAVITEVASSSGNKDVFYVKLSGGTGPCANGSVEFPANQSQSEQSYNQAFSIALAAAMSGKKIRIHNYSNNECGGANFIGIFTN
;
A
#
# COMPACT_ATOMS: atom_id res chain seq x y z
N MET A 1 6.85 -22.10 48.71
CA MET A 1 6.01 -21.13 47.97
C MET A 1 6.85 -19.91 47.67
N ARG A 2 6.67 -19.31 46.48
CA ARG A 2 7.01 -17.91 46.16
C ARG A 2 8.52 -17.62 46.11
N HIS A 3 9.16 -17.44 44.95
CA HIS A 3 9.15 -16.24 44.08
C HIS A 3 10.55 -16.19 43.43
N LEU A 4 10.86 -15.73 42.22
CA LEU A 4 10.19 -15.02 41.15
C LEU A 4 10.81 -15.56 39.85
N ILE A 5 9.96 -15.96 38.91
CA ILE A 5 10.35 -16.14 37.52
C ILE A 5 10.76 -14.75 37.03
N CYS A 6 12.04 -14.55 36.72
CA CYS A 6 12.54 -13.36 36.05
C CYS A 6 11.73 -13.18 34.76
N ALA A 7 10.77 -12.25 34.83
CA ALA A 7 10.00 -11.80 33.71
C ALA A 7 10.97 -11.22 32.68
N ALA A 8 11.31 -12.04 31.67
CA ALA A 8 11.84 -11.58 30.41
C ALA A 8 10.76 -10.68 29.79
N LEU A 9 10.81 -9.40 30.14
CA LEU A 9 10.07 -8.33 29.50
C LEU A 9 10.56 -8.29 28.04
N PHE A 10 9.95 -9.12 27.19
CA PHE A 10 9.97 -8.97 25.75
C PHE A 10 9.23 -7.67 25.43
N LEU A 11 9.92 -6.55 25.57
CA LEU A 11 9.62 -5.31 24.87
C LEU A 11 9.90 -5.57 23.38
N ALA A 12 8.99 -6.30 22.73
CA ALA A 12 8.91 -6.25 21.29
C ALA A 12 8.53 -4.80 20.94
N PRO A 13 9.34 -4.07 20.17
CA PRO A 13 8.90 -2.79 19.65
C PRO A 13 7.66 -3.08 18.80
N PHE A 14 6.52 -2.52 19.19
CA PHE A 14 5.36 -2.43 18.32
C PHE A 14 5.81 -1.62 17.11
N PHE A 15 6.22 -2.30 16.05
CA PHE A 15 6.42 -1.70 14.74
C PHE A 15 5.05 -1.20 14.27
N SER A 16 4.69 0.01 14.70
CA SER A 16 3.60 0.79 14.13
C SER A 16 4.09 1.32 12.79
N GLY A 17 4.21 0.40 11.82
CA GLY A 17 4.38 0.77 10.43
C GLY A 17 3.00 1.13 9.90
N ALA A 18 2.65 2.42 9.92
CA ALA A 18 1.77 2.95 8.89
C ALA A 18 2.39 2.52 7.55
N GLY A 19 1.66 1.69 6.82
CA GLY A 19 2.24 0.63 6.02
C GLY A 19 2.70 1.11 4.66
N GLU A 20 4.02 1.19 4.47
CA GLU A 20 4.57 1.18 3.12
C GLU A 20 4.28 -0.19 2.49
N LEU A 21 3.17 -0.24 1.74
CA LEU A 21 2.65 -1.45 1.13
C LEU A 21 3.60 -2.00 0.07
N VAL A 22 4.22 -1.09 -0.69
CA VAL A 22 5.26 -1.44 -1.65
C VAL A 22 6.16 -0.25 -1.95
N ARG A 23 7.42 -0.55 -2.25
CA ARG A 23 8.41 0.38 -2.79
C ARG A 23 9.15 -0.25 -3.96
N ASN A 24 9.48 0.56 -4.97
CA ASN A 24 10.26 0.17 -6.15
C ASN A 24 9.61 -0.93 -7.01
N ALA A 25 8.28 -1.03 -7.02
CA ALA A 25 7.54 -1.92 -7.91
C ALA A 25 7.20 -1.23 -9.25
N VAL A 26 6.83 -2.02 -10.26
CA VAL A 26 6.26 -1.56 -11.53
C VAL A 26 4.79 -1.98 -11.61
N ILE A 27 3.93 -1.11 -12.14
CA ILE A 27 2.52 -1.43 -12.37
C ILE A 27 2.39 -2.23 -13.67
N THR A 28 1.74 -3.39 -13.59
CA THR A 28 1.45 -4.27 -14.74
C THR A 28 -0.01 -4.23 -15.18
N GLU A 29 -0.91 -3.71 -14.32
CA GLU A 29 -2.32 -3.52 -14.63
C GLU A 29 -2.88 -2.37 -13.78
N VAL A 30 -3.77 -1.56 -14.36
CA VAL A 30 -4.65 -0.64 -13.64
C VAL A 30 -6.08 -0.98 -14.04
N ALA A 31 -6.98 -1.12 -13.07
CA ALA A 31 -8.37 -1.46 -13.32
C ALA A 31 -9.31 -0.68 -12.40
N SER A 32 -10.51 -0.38 -12.90
CA SER A 32 -11.50 0.51 -12.29
C SER A 32 -12.35 -0.15 -11.20
N SER A 33 -12.19 -1.46 -10.95
CA SER A 33 -12.87 -2.18 -9.88
C SER A 33 -12.18 -3.51 -9.59
N SER A 34 -12.30 -3.96 -8.34
CA SER A 34 -11.95 -5.31 -7.88
C SER A 34 -13.19 -5.93 -7.26
N GLY A 35 -13.72 -7.00 -7.86
CA GLY A 35 -14.90 -7.71 -7.31
C GLY A 35 -16.16 -6.85 -7.16
N ASN A 36 -16.41 -5.92 -8.09
CA ASN A 36 -17.55 -4.99 -8.06
C ASN A 36 -17.58 -4.04 -6.83
N LYS A 37 -16.41 -3.75 -6.26
CA LYS A 37 -16.25 -2.74 -5.20
C LYS A 37 -15.99 -1.36 -5.79
N ASP A 38 -16.28 -0.34 -4.98
CA ASP A 38 -15.91 1.06 -5.23
C ASP A 38 -14.44 1.32 -4.87
N VAL A 39 -13.57 0.74 -5.69
CA VAL A 39 -12.10 0.83 -5.61
C VAL A 39 -11.56 0.91 -7.02
N PHE A 40 -10.42 1.54 -7.23
CA PHE A 40 -9.54 1.13 -8.33
C PHE A 40 -8.46 0.21 -7.76
N TYR A 41 -7.86 -0.64 -8.59
CA TYR A 41 -6.76 -1.48 -8.14
C TYR A 41 -5.63 -1.52 -9.16
N VAL A 42 -4.44 -1.84 -8.65
CA VAL A 42 -3.24 -2.01 -9.47
C VAL A 42 -2.64 -3.39 -9.24
N LYS A 43 -2.11 -4.02 -10.29
CA LYS A 43 -1.20 -5.18 -10.16
C LYS A 43 0.23 -4.75 -10.24
N LEU A 44 1.08 -5.39 -9.45
CA LEU A 44 2.46 -5.01 -9.26
C LEU A 44 3.41 -6.14 -9.63
N SER A 45 4.59 -5.78 -10.12
CA SER A 45 5.72 -6.68 -10.30
C SER A 45 6.98 -6.10 -9.65
N GLY A 46 7.72 -6.93 -8.92
CA GLY A 46 8.91 -6.57 -8.18
C GLY A 46 8.63 -5.70 -6.95
N GLY A 47 9.68 -4.98 -6.51
CA GLY A 47 9.65 -4.13 -5.33
C GLY A 47 9.80 -4.87 -4.00
N THR A 48 9.71 -4.12 -2.90
CA THR A 48 9.77 -4.61 -1.52
C THR A 48 8.56 -4.12 -0.75
N GLY A 49 8.02 -4.94 0.14
CA GLY A 49 6.86 -4.61 0.98
C GLY A 49 5.83 -5.75 1.02
N PRO A 50 4.84 -5.68 1.91
CA PRO A 50 3.83 -6.73 2.08
C PRO A 50 2.96 -6.97 0.83
N CYS A 51 2.87 -5.99 -0.07
CA CYS A 51 2.07 -6.07 -1.30
C CYS A 51 2.92 -6.22 -2.57
N ALA A 52 4.22 -6.51 -2.45
CA ALA A 52 5.08 -6.76 -3.60
C ALA A 52 4.60 -7.99 -4.40
N ASN A 53 4.68 -7.94 -5.74
CA ASN A 53 4.17 -8.97 -6.66
C ASN A 53 2.67 -9.32 -6.49
N GLY A 54 1.89 -8.45 -5.85
CA GLY A 54 0.47 -8.64 -5.60
C GLY A 54 -0.42 -7.59 -6.26
N SER A 55 -1.64 -7.50 -5.76
CA SER A 55 -2.60 -6.45 -6.10
C SER A 55 -2.75 -5.50 -4.92
N VAL A 56 -2.97 -4.22 -5.21
CA VAL A 56 -3.29 -3.21 -4.20
C VAL A 56 -4.58 -2.48 -4.60
N GLU A 57 -5.56 -2.50 -3.71
CA GLU A 57 -6.83 -1.78 -3.85
C GLU A 57 -6.73 -0.39 -3.22
N PHE A 58 -7.26 0.60 -3.91
CA PHE A 58 -7.44 1.97 -3.46
C PHE A 58 -8.93 2.22 -3.26
N PRO A 59 -9.45 2.18 -2.03
CA PRO A 59 -10.86 2.46 -1.77
C PRO A 59 -11.17 3.95 -1.81
N ALA A 60 -12.29 4.33 -2.42
CA ALA A 60 -12.74 5.72 -2.45
C ALA A 60 -12.95 6.28 -1.03
N ASN A 61 -13.48 5.47 -0.10
CA ASN A 61 -13.75 5.86 1.28
C ASN A 61 -12.51 5.94 2.21
N GLN A 62 -11.34 5.48 1.77
CA GLN A 62 -10.08 5.61 2.51
C GLN A 62 -9.18 6.73 1.98
N SER A 63 -9.57 7.34 0.86
CA SER A 63 -8.87 8.48 0.28
C SER A 63 -9.16 9.76 1.05
N GLN A 64 -8.22 10.70 1.06
CA GLN A 64 -8.34 11.96 1.81
C GLN A 64 -9.45 12.86 1.25
N SER A 65 -9.73 12.74 -0.05
CA SER A 65 -10.83 13.41 -0.76
C SER A 65 -11.08 12.70 -2.09
N GLU A 66 -12.22 12.98 -2.73
CA GLU A 66 -12.50 12.52 -4.10
C GLU A 66 -11.43 13.01 -5.10
N GLN A 67 -10.94 14.23 -4.93
CA GLN A 67 -9.87 14.79 -5.76
C GLN A 67 -8.56 14.02 -5.57
N SER A 68 -8.21 13.65 -4.34
CA SER A 68 -7.02 12.84 -4.05
C SER A 68 -7.14 11.43 -4.62
N TYR A 69 -8.33 10.83 -4.57
CA TYR A 69 -8.61 9.54 -5.20
C TYR A 69 -8.39 9.58 -6.72
N ASN A 70 -8.95 10.58 -7.39
CA ASN A 70 -8.79 10.77 -8.84
C ASN A 70 -7.33 11.09 -9.24
N GLN A 71 -6.61 11.84 -8.41
CA GLN A 71 -5.16 12.06 -8.60
C GLN A 71 -4.37 10.77 -8.44
N ALA A 72 -4.69 9.94 -7.45
CA ALA A 72 -4.03 8.65 -7.24
C ALA A 72 -4.24 7.71 -8.44
N PHE A 73 -5.47 7.63 -8.97
CA PHE A 73 -5.74 6.90 -10.21
C PHE A 73 -4.91 7.43 -11.39
N SER A 74 -4.86 8.75 -11.56
CA SER A 74 -4.09 9.39 -12.65
C SER A 74 -2.59 9.11 -12.55
N ILE A 75 -2.03 9.11 -11.32
CA ILE A 75 -0.63 8.75 -11.06
C ILE A 75 -0.38 7.27 -11.37
N ALA A 76 -1.29 6.38 -10.96
CA ALA A 76 -1.21 4.95 -11.27
C ALA A 76 -1.20 4.70 -12.78
N LEU A 77 -2.12 5.35 -13.52
CA LEU A 77 -2.19 5.25 -14.97
C LEU A 77 -0.90 5.77 -15.64
N ALA A 78 -0.40 6.94 -15.22
CA ALA A 78 0.84 7.49 -15.75
C ALA A 78 2.06 6.60 -15.46
N ALA A 79 2.13 6.00 -14.28
CA ALA A 79 3.18 5.06 -13.91
C ALA A 79 3.13 3.78 -14.75
N ALA A 80 1.93 3.22 -14.96
CA ALA A 80 1.74 2.05 -15.81
C ALA A 80 2.16 2.33 -17.27
N MET A 81 1.79 3.49 -17.82
CA MET A 81 2.14 3.88 -19.18
C MET A 81 3.63 4.17 -19.37
N SER A 82 4.30 4.71 -18.34
CA SER A 82 5.72 5.08 -18.41
C SER A 82 6.67 3.95 -17.98
N GLY A 83 6.18 2.87 -17.40
CA GLY A 83 6.99 1.81 -16.81
C GLY A 83 7.83 2.28 -15.61
N LYS A 84 7.55 3.47 -15.07
CA LYS A 84 8.30 4.03 -13.93
C LYS A 84 7.95 3.27 -12.66
N LYS A 85 8.94 3.21 -11.77
CA LYS A 85 8.78 2.60 -10.45
C LYS A 85 7.86 3.45 -9.59
N ILE A 86 7.15 2.79 -8.68
CA ILE A 86 6.21 3.42 -7.75
C ILE A 86 6.47 3.04 -6.30
N ARG A 87 5.83 3.78 -5.39
CA ARG A 87 5.60 3.40 -4.00
C ARG A 87 4.13 3.58 -3.65
N ILE A 88 3.59 2.71 -2.80
CA ILE A 88 2.20 2.76 -2.32
C ILE A 88 2.21 2.70 -0.81
N HIS A 89 1.31 3.46 -0.19
CA HIS A 89 1.17 3.49 1.26
C HIS A 89 -0.31 3.34 1.66
N ASN A 90 -0.50 2.74 2.83
CA ASN A 90 -1.74 2.73 3.57
C ASN A 90 -1.44 3.31 4.96
N TYR A 91 -1.91 4.53 5.22
CA TYR A 91 -1.59 5.20 6.49
C TYR A 91 -2.26 4.57 7.73
N SER A 92 -3.19 3.62 7.54
CA SER A 92 -3.94 2.99 8.62
C SER A 92 -3.32 1.65 9.08
N ASN A 93 -2.87 0.82 8.15
CA ASN A 93 -2.32 -0.53 8.44
C ASN A 93 -1.46 -1.07 7.28
N ASN A 94 -1.09 -2.36 7.32
CA ASN A 94 -0.29 -3.04 6.29
C ASN A 94 -1.13 -3.88 5.31
N GLU A 95 -2.44 -3.66 5.23
CA GLU A 95 -3.33 -4.39 4.33
C GLU A 95 -3.31 -3.78 2.93
N CYS A 96 -3.22 -4.64 1.92
CA CYS A 96 -3.22 -4.24 0.51
C CYS A 96 -4.60 -3.77 0.01
N GLY A 97 -5.62 -3.77 0.87
CA GLY A 97 -6.99 -3.35 0.55
C GLY A 97 -7.36 -1.93 0.99
N GLY A 98 -6.40 -1.14 1.49
CA GLY A 98 -6.65 0.17 2.10
C GLY A 98 -5.68 1.26 1.64
N ALA A 99 -5.12 1.14 0.43
CA ALA A 99 -4.17 2.13 -0.04
C ALA A 99 -4.83 3.50 -0.23
N ASN A 100 -4.14 4.54 0.24
CA ASN A 100 -4.60 5.93 0.16
C ASN A 100 -3.48 6.89 -0.24
N PHE A 101 -2.39 6.36 -0.79
CA PHE A 101 -1.29 7.12 -1.37
C PHE A 101 -0.55 6.30 -2.42
N ILE A 102 -0.22 6.93 -3.54
CA ILE A 102 0.70 6.41 -4.55
C ILE A 102 1.65 7.52 -5.00
N GLY A 103 2.92 7.17 -5.18
CA GLY A 103 3.93 8.06 -5.76
C GLY A 103 4.67 7.39 -6.89
N ILE A 104 4.99 8.15 -7.94
CA ILE A 104 5.80 7.75 -9.10
C ILE A 104 7.22 8.31 -8.96
N PHE A 105 8.23 7.46 -9.13
CA PHE A 105 9.63 7.89 -9.13
C PHE A 105 10.03 8.42 -10.51
N THR A 106 10.53 9.66 -10.56
CA THR A 106 10.86 10.32 -11.84
C THR A 106 12.32 10.20 -12.25
N ASN A 107 13.23 9.96 -11.30
CA ASN A 107 14.69 9.98 -11.48
C ASN A 107 15.32 8.65 -11.08
#